data_AF-A0AA36MKM7-F1
#
_entry.id   AF-A0AA36MKM7-F1
#
_cell.length_a   1.000
_cell.length_b   1.000
_cell.length_c   1.000
_cell.angle_alpha   90.00
_cell.angle_beta   90.00
_cell.angle_gamma   90.00
#
_symmetry.space_group_name_H-M   'P 1'
#
loop_
_entity.id
_entity.type
_entity.pdbx_description
1 polymer ?
#
loop_
_entity_poly.entity_id
_entity_poly.type
_entity_poly.pdbx_seq_one_letter_code
_entity_poly.pdbx_strand_id
1 'polypeptide(L)'
;MKNLCDAWRGAPRTAREDTIRPIEEVASLRGEDGWCYFGSTGLWARNCGLSRRSKNMMVFVLTYEVGYIPVLAGPWATEKALFFEDGRRMTLRDHDMPLDDAYCFVNGWYNLPRAQVVKNFTFLEEVSEAACKDLEKKVPNYHSITLSDIYAEADQSQAILVELMASSSPVVYANQTLLDNMYFHAATKCALGGGRGALCDIANCAERGCLVGGKLRYTARGECPLIV
;
A
#
# COMPACT_ATOMS: atom_id res chain seq x y z
N MET A 1 -6.45 29.88 5.05
CA MET A 1 -5.41 28.94 5.51
C MET A 1 -4.62 28.49 4.31
N LYS A 2 -3.28 28.65 4.31
CA LYS A 2 -2.43 28.07 3.25
C LYS A 2 -2.36 26.57 3.52
N ASN A 3 -2.75 25.77 2.53
CA ASN A 3 -2.88 24.33 2.65
C ASN A 3 -1.47 23.69 2.66
N LEU A 4 -1.10 22.94 3.71
CA LEU A 4 0.28 22.45 3.88
C LEU A 4 0.76 21.56 2.73
N CYS A 5 -0.14 20.91 1.96
CA CYS A 5 0.29 20.14 0.79
C CYS A 5 0.95 21.00 -0.31
N ASP A 6 0.77 22.33 -0.35
CA ASP A 6 1.45 23.22 -1.31
C ASP A 6 2.82 23.69 -0.82
N ALA A 7 3.01 23.71 0.49
CA ALA A 7 4.11 24.42 1.14
C ALA A 7 5.18 23.45 1.69
N TRP A 8 5.32 22.25 1.11
CA TRP A 8 6.30 21.26 1.53
C TRP A 8 7.73 21.80 1.65
N ARG A 9 8.08 22.83 0.86
CA ARG A 9 9.26 23.66 1.12
C ARG A 9 8.98 24.61 2.30
N GLY A 10 8.96 24.06 3.52
CA GLY A 10 8.76 24.81 4.76
C GLY A 10 7.61 24.33 5.65
N ALA A 11 6.90 23.27 5.27
CA ALA A 11 5.92 22.64 6.15
C ALA A 11 6.61 22.20 7.45
N PRO A 12 6.02 22.48 8.64
CA PRO A 12 6.55 21.99 9.88
C PRO A 12 6.64 20.47 9.82
N ARG A 13 7.75 19.91 10.31
CA ARG A 13 7.91 18.47 10.43
C ARG A 13 6.73 17.93 11.25
N THR A 14 6.25 16.73 10.90
CA THR A 14 5.31 15.98 11.73
C THR A 14 5.84 15.96 13.16
N ALA A 15 5.03 16.44 14.10
CA ALA A 15 5.43 16.48 15.50
C ALA A 15 5.50 15.05 16.04
N ARG A 16 6.49 14.73 16.87
CA ARG A 16 6.69 13.35 17.37
C ARG A 16 5.50 12.89 18.21
N GLU A 17 4.91 13.80 18.98
CA GLU A 17 3.69 13.55 19.75
C GLU A 17 2.49 13.20 18.87
N ASP A 18 2.45 13.70 17.63
CA ASP A 18 1.35 13.40 16.70
C ASP A 18 1.51 12.02 16.04
N THR A 19 2.68 11.38 16.10
CA THR A 19 2.85 10.02 15.55
C THR A 19 2.29 8.95 16.47
N ILE A 20 2.09 9.24 17.76
CA ILE A 20 1.57 8.29 18.77
C ILE A 20 0.11 8.54 19.12
N ARG A 21 -0.55 9.49 18.43
CA ARG A 21 -1.97 9.78 18.58
C ARG A 21 -2.76 9.12 17.46
N PRO A 22 -4.06 8.84 17.66
CA PRO A 22 -4.91 8.35 16.58
C PRO A 22 -4.83 9.27 15.36
N ILE A 23 -4.64 8.68 14.19
CA ILE A 23 -4.44 9.42 12.94
C ILE A 23 -5.63 10.36 12.66
N GLU A 24 -6.84 9.87 12.87
CA GLU A 24 -8.08 10.62 12.66
C GLU A 24 -8.18 11.84 13.60
N GLU A 25 -7.75 11.68 14.85
CA GLU A 25 -7.69 12.78 15.84
C GLU A 25 -6.73 13.88 15.36
N VAL A 26 -5.52 13.50 14.93
CA VAL A 26 -4.52 14.45 14.44
C VAL A 26 -5.02 15.16 13.17
N ALA A 27 -5.53 14.41 12.19
CA ALA A 27 -6.07 14.97 10.96
C ALA A 27 -7.20 15.98 11.24
N SER A 28 -8.12 15.65 12.15
CA SER A 28 -9.19 16.54 12.57
C SER A 28 -8.68 17.82 13.25
N LEU A 29 -7.70 17.71 14.15
CA LEU A 29 -7.14 18.87 14.87
C LEU A 29 -6.35 19.80 13.97
N ARG A 30 -5.70 19.25 12.95
CA ARG A 30 -4.93 20.02 11.97
C ARG A 30 -5.82 20.59 10.87
N GLY A 31 -7.04 20.07 10.69
CA GLY A 31 -7.98 20.49 9.65
C GLY A 31 -7.49 20.14 8.25
N GLU A 32 -6.72 19.06 8.11
CA GLU A 32 -6.06 18.66 6.88
C GLU A 32 -6.22 17.15 6.61
N ASP A 33 -6.07 16.77 5.35
CA ASP A 33 -5.93 15.36 4.97
C ASP A 33 -4.67 14.78 5.62
N GLY A 34 -4.78 13.62 6.28
CA GLY A 34 -3.67 13.00 7.01
C GLY A 34 -2.48 12.68 6.10
N TRP A 35 -2.68 12.37 4.83
CA TRP A 35 -1.57 12.20 3.87
C TRP A 35 -0.78 13.48 3.66
N CYS A 36 -1.45 14.62 3.68
CA CYS A 36 -0.79 15.91 3.61
C CYS A 36 -0.09 16.27 4.92
N TYR A 37 -0.72 16.06 6.07
CA TYR A 37 -0.08 16.39 7.33
C TYR A 37 1.14 15.50 7.61
N PHE A 38 1.02 14.19 7.37
CA PHE A 38 2.06 13.21 7.60
C PHE A 38 3.04 13.04 6.43
N GLY A 39 2.89 13.75 5.31
CA GLY A 39 3.78 13.59 4.15
C GLY A 39 5.27 13.84 4.40
N SER A 40 5.67 14.50 5.51
CA SER A 40 7.09 14.65 5.87
C SER A 40 7.74 13.34 6.32
N THR A 41 6.94 12.30 6.59
CA THR A 41 7.39 11.03 7.15
C THR A 41 7.93 10.07 6.09
N GLY A 42 7.73 10.37 4.80
CA GLY A 42 8.31 9.61 3.70
C GLY A 42 7.82 10.05 2.33
N LEU A 43 8.56 9.63 1.29
CA LEU A 43 8.17 9.86 -0.11
C LEU A 43 6.79 9.29 -0.42
N TRP A 44 6.46 8.13 0.16
CA TRP A 44 5.17 7.48 0.01
C TRP A 44 4.03 8.38 0.46
N ALA A 45 4.12 8.92 1.68
CA ALA A 45 3.08 9.77 2.23
C ALA A 45 2.95 11.08 1.44
N ARG A 46 4.09 11.72 1.16
CA ARG A 46 4.14 12.96 0.39
C ARG A 46 3.54 12.83 -1.00
N ASN A 47 4.00 11.86 -1.77
CA ASN A 47 3.60 11.71 -3.17
C ASN A 47 2.14 11.29 -3.26
N CYS A 48 1.65 10.49 -2.29
CA CYS A 48 0.23 10.19 -2.21
C CYS A 48 -0.60 11.44 -1.91
N GLY A 49 -0.23 12.25 -0.91
CA GLY A 49 -0.90 13.51 -0.60
C GLY A 49 -0.96 14.47 -1.81
N LEU A 50 0.15 14.60 -2.55
CA LEU A 50 0.20 15.40 -3.78
C LEU A 50 -0.71 14.83 -4.88
N SER A 51 -0.70 13.52 -5.06
CA SER A 51 -1.50 12.84 -6.10
C SER A 51 -2.99 12.91 -5.79
N ARG A 52 -3.39 12.77 -4.52
CA ARG A 52 -4.77 12.94 -4.04
C ARG A 52 -5.28 14.32 -4.37
N ARG A 53 -4.47 15.32 -4.07
CA ARG A 53 -4.81 16.73 -4.30
C ARG A 53 -4.93 17.08 -5.77
N SER A 54 -4.00 16.62 -6.60
CA SER A 54 -4.02 16.86 -8.04
C SER A 54 -5.04 16.00 -8.78
N LYS A 55 -5.69 15.06 -8.07
CA LYS A 55 -6.58 14.04 -8.62
C LYS A 55 -5.93 13.22 -9.74
N ASN A 56 -4.63 12.95 -9.58
CA ASN A 56 -3.82 12.26 -10.58
C ASN A 56 -2.86 11.29 -9.88
N MET A 57 -3.20 9.99 -9.92
CA MET A 57 -2.38 8.95 -9.30
C MET A 57 -1.11 8.59 -10.07
N MET A 58 -0.96 9.04 -11.31
CA MET A 58 0.26 8.76 -12.09
C MET A 58 1.51 9.28 -11.39
N VAL A 59 1.42 10.39 -10.65
CA VAL A 59 2.56 10.93 -9.90
C VAL A 59 3.05 9.95 -8.83
N PHE A 60 2.12 9.31 -8.11
CA PHE A 60 2.44 8.30 -7.12
C PHE A 60 2.97 7.03 -7.79
N VAL A 61 2.23 6.50 -8.76
CA VAL A 61 2.52 5.24 -9.46
C VAL A 61 3.91 5.25 -10.12
N LEU A 62 4.22 6.30 -10.89
CA LEU A 62 5.50 6.41 -11.60
C LEU A 62 6.72 6.52 -10.65
N THR A 63 6.51 6.94 -9.40
CA THR A 63 7.59 7.01 -8.40
C THR A 63 8.13 5.60 -8.09
N TYR A 64 7.27 4.58 -8.08
CA TYR A 64 7.63 3.23 -7.65
C TYR A 64 7.96 2.30 -8.82
N GLU A 65 7.34 2.52 -9.98
CA GLU A 65 7.54 1.68 -11.17
C GLU A 65 9.02 1.55 -11.54
N VAL A 66 9.77 2.66 -11.52
CA VAL A 66 11.21 2.67 -11.83
C VAL A 66 12.02 1.82 -10.85
N GLY A 67 11.61 1.77 -9.58
CA GLY A 67 12.27 0.98 -8.55
C GLY A 67 12.06 -0.53 -8.72
N TYR A 68 10.93 -0.95 -9.31
CA TYR A 68 10.59 -2.36 -9.44
C TYR A 68 11.31 -3.08 -10.58
N ILE A 69 11.70 -2.37 -11.64
CA ILE A 69 12.42 -2.96 -12.79
C ILE A 69 13.69 -3.73 -12.36
N PRO A 70 14.67 -3.12 -11.64
CA PRO A 70 15.89 -3.84 -11.28
C PRO A 70 15.63 -5.01 -10.32
N VAL A 71 14.63 -4.89 -9.44
CA VAL A 71 14.25 -5.93 -8.48
C VAL A 71 13.68 -7.15 -9.19
N LEU A 72 12.78 -6.92 -10.14
CA LEU A 72 12.05 -7.98 -10.83
C LEU A 72 12.80 -8.56 -12.04
N ALA A 73 13.83 -7.90 -12.55
CA ALA A 73 14.66 -8.40 -13.65
C ALA A 73 15.88 -9.21 -13.19
N GLY A 74 16.18 -9.22 -11.89
CA GLY A 74 17.35 -9.91 -11.35
C GLY A 74 17.24 -11.44 -11.40
N PRO A 75 18.37 -12.17 -11.43
CA PRO A 75 18.39 -13.64 -11.42
C PRO A 75 17.81 -14.25 -10.13
N TRP A 76 17.72 -13.48 -9.05
CA TRP A 76 17.10 -13.88 -7.78
C TRP A 76 15.56 -13.86 -7.82
N ALA A 77 14.94 -13.18 -8.80
CA ALA A 77 13.49 -13.04 -8.94
C ALA A 77 12.85 -14.32 -9.49
N THR A 78 13.04 -15.41 -8.76
CA THR A 78 12.52 -16.75 -9.04
C THR A 78 11.13 -16.90 -8.44
N GLU A 79 10.35 -17.87 -8.94
CA GLU A 79 8.98 -18.05 -8.48
C GLU A 79 8.93 -18.77 -7.12
N LYS A 80 8.15 -18.22 -6.20
CA LYS A 80 7.84 -18.84 -4.91
C LYS A 80 6.34 -18.77 -4.65
N ALA A 81 5.76 -19.88 -4.20
CA ALA A 81 4.36 -19.95 -3.81
C ALA A 81 4.22 -19.59 -2.32
N LEU A 82 3.46 -18.55 -2.02
CA LEU A 82 3.08 -18.13 -0.67
C LEU A 82 1.64 -18.54 -0.39
N PHE A 83 1.43 -19.34 0.65
CA PHE A 83 0.13 -19.72 1.16
C PHE A 83 -0.21 -18.91 2.41
N PHE A 84 -1.44 -18.42 2.51
CA PHE A 84 -1.96 -17.74 3.69
C PHE A 84 -2.87 -18.70 4.48
N GLU A 85 -3.02 -18.44 5.79
CA GLU A 85 -3.88 -19.23 6.70
C GLU A 85 -5.34 -19.29 6.26
N ASP A 86 -5.83 -18.28 5.54
CA ASP A 86 -7.20 -18.26 5.00
C ASP A 86 -7.38 -19.12 3.72
N GLY A 87 -6.38 -19.92 3.37
CA GLY A 87 -6.39 -20.82 2.22
C GLY A 87 -6.08 -20.15 0.89
N ARG A 88 -5.91 -18.83 0.85
CA ARG A 88 -5.46 -18.14 -0.36
C ARG A 88 -4.00 -18.44 -0.64
N ARG A 89 -3.64 -18.35 -1.92
CA ARG A 89 -2.26 -18.55 -2.38
C ARG A 89 -1.92 -17.59 -3.51
N MET A 90 -0.66 -17.17 -3.56
CA MET A 90 -0.10 -16.49 -4.71
C MET A 90 1.28 -17.04 -5.06
N THR A 91 1.65 -16.96 -6.34
CA THR A 91 3.05 -17.11 -6.75
C THR A 91 3.63 -15.73 -7.03
N LEU A 92 4.68 -15.36 -6.30
CA LEU A 92 5.40 -14.10 -6.45
C LEU A 92 6.86 -14.33 -6.88
N ARG A 93 7.54 -13.25 -7.27
CA ARG A 93 8.97 -13.23 -7.61
C ARG A 93 9.75 -12.11 -6.94
N ASP A 94 9.07 -11.13 -6.35
CA ASP A 94 9.75 -10.06 -5.64
C ASP A 94 10.27 -10.58 -4.29
N HIS A 95 11.58 -10.81 -4.21
CA HIS A 95 12.24 -11.24 -2.99
C HIS A 95 12.82 -10.07 -2.18
N ASP A 96 12.85 -8.86 -2.75
CA ASP A 96 13.42 -7.67 -2.11
C ASP A 96 12.33 -6.86 -1.39
N MET A 97 11.18 -6.70 -2.05
CA MET A 97 9.98 -6.04 -1.54
C MET A 97 8.74 -6.96 -1.61
N PRO A 98 8.78 -8.18 -1.04
CA PRO A 98 7.63 -9.10 -1.03
C PRO A 98 6.41 -8.54 -0.28
N LEU A 99 6.60 -7.55 0.59
CA LEU A 99 5.53 -6.89 1.34
C LEU A 99 4.50 -6.26 0.40
N ASP A 100 4.94 -5.52 -0.62
CA ASP A 100 4.03 -4.89 -1.58
C ASP A 100 3.16 -5.94 -2.30
N ASP A 101 3.75 -7.08 -2.69
CA ASP A 101 3.02 -8.17 -3.36
C ASP A 101 1.98 -8.81 -2.45
N ALA A 102 2.39 -9.18 -1.23
CA ALA A 102 1.51 -9.80 -0.26
C ALA A 102 0.36 -8.87 0.14
N TYR A 103 0.69 -7.60 0.38
CA TYR A 103 -0.24 -6.55 0.72
C TYR A 103 -1.29 -6.32 -0.37
N CYS A 104 -0.85 -6.12 -1.63
CA CYS A 104 -1.75 -5.96 -2.77
C CYS A 104 -2.63 -7.19 -3.00
N PHE A 105 -2.08 -8.39 -2.83
CA PHE A 105 -2.79 -9.66 -3.00
C PHE A 105 -3.85 -9.87 -1.92
N VAL A 106 -3.47 -9.71 -0.65
CA VAL A 106 -4.36 -9.92 0.51
C VAL A 106 -5.55 -8.95 0.46
N ASN A 107 -5.34 -7.72 0.04
CA ASN A 107 -6.42 -6.74 -0.09
C ASN A 107 -7.21 -6.86 -1.40
N GLY A 108 -6.85 -7.81 -2.27
CA GLY A 108 -7.59 -8.11 -3.51
C GLY A 108 -7.40 -7.10 -4.63
N TRP A 109 -6.40 -6.22 -4.53
CA TRP A 109 -6.26 -5.06 -5.41
C TRP A 109 -5.69 -5.40 -6.80
N TYR A 110 -5.08 -6.58 -6.97
CA TYR A 110 -4.67 -7.07 -8.29
C TYR A 110 -5.83 -7.52 -9.20
N ASN A 111 -7.03 -7.71 -8.65
CA ASN A 111 -8.21 -8.17 -9.42
C ASN A 111 -9.09 -7.00 -9.89
N LEU A 112 -8.69 -5.76 -9.61
CA LEU A 112 -9.46 -4.56 -9.98
C LEU A 112 -9.30 -4.23 -11.47
N PRO A 113 -10.26 -3.50 -12.07
CA PRO A 113 -10.16 -3.04 -13.46
C PRO A 113 -9.06 -1.99 -13.60
N ARG A 114 -7.84 -2.46 -13.90
CA ARG A 114 -6.56 -1.71 -13.84
C ARG A 114 -6.62 -0.31 -14.48
N ALA A 115 -7.15 -0.21 -15.71
CA ALA A 115 -7.26 1.07 -16.39
C ALA A 115 -8.20 2.06 -15.70
N GLN A 116 -9.32 1.59 -15.15
CA GLN A 116 -10.27 2.43 -14.43
C GLN A 116 -9.65 2.94 -13.12
N VAL A 117 -9.03 2.08 -12.32
CA VAL A 117 -8.43 2.49 -11.04
C VAL A 117 -7.26 3.47 -11.19
N VAL A 118 -6.51 3.41 -12.29
CA VAL A 118 -5.39 4.35 -12.49
C VAL A 118 -5.83 5.67 -13.15
N LYS A 119 -6.76 5.62 -14.12
CA LYS A 119 -7.12 6.80 -14.95
C LYS A 119 -8.37 7.53 -14.52
N ASN A 120 -9.27 6.86 -13.78
CA ASN A 120 -10.52 7.44 -13.33
C ASN A 120 -10.47 7.67 -11.82
N PHE A 121 -10.06 8.88 -11.42
CA PHE A 121 -9.88 9.22 -10.01
C PHE A 121 -11.17 9.06 -9.19
N THR A 122 -12.33 9.41 -9.76
CA THR A 122 -13.62 9.24 -9.07
C THR A 122 -13.93 7.77 -8.82
N PHE A 123 -13.75 6.91 -9.82
CA PHE A 123 -13.91 5.47 -9.64
C PHE A 123 -12.94 4.92 -8.59
N LEU A 124 -11.69 5.40 -8.62
CA LEU A 124 -10.70 5.01 -7.61
C LEU A 124 -11.09 5.46 -6.19
N GLU A 125 -11.68 6.65 -6.02
CA GLU A 125 -12.20 7.11 -4.73
C GLU A 125 -13.31 6.17 -4.21
N GLU A 126 -14.23 5.76 -5.07
CA GLU A 126 -15.31 4.82 -4.71
C GLU A 126 -14.77 3.45 -4.29
N VAL A 127 -13.82 2.90 -5.05
CA VAL A 127 -13.16 1.62 -4.72
C VAL A 127 -12.39 1.73 -3.39
N SER A 128 -11.68 2.84 -3.19
CA SER A 128 -10.95 3.14 -1.95
C SER A 128 -11.90 3.24 -0.75
N GLU A 129 -13.02 3.96 -0.89
CA GLU A 129 -14.02 4.07 0.17
C GLU A 129 -14.61 2.71 0.55
N ALA A 130 -14.96 1.89 -0.45
CA ALA A 130 -15.49 0.56 -0.23
C ALA A 130 -14.46 -0.35 0.48
N ALA A 131 -13.19 -0.31 0.05
CA ALA A 131 -12.11 -1.06 0.68
C ALA A 131 -11.90 -0.62 2.14
N CYS A 132 -11.89 0.67 2.42
CA CYS A 132 -11.72 1.19 3.77
C CYS A 132 -12.87 0.81 4.71
N LYS A 133 -14.12 0.83 4.24
CA LYS A 133 -15.29 0.35 5.01
C LYS A 133 -15.24 -1.15 5.32
N ASP A 134 -14.64 -1.94 4.43
CA ASP A 134 -14.43 -3.38 4.69
C ASP A 134 -13.31 -3.58 5.73
N LEU A 135 -12.22 -2.83 5.62
CA LEU A 135 -11.10 -2.87 6.56
C LEU A 135 -11.50 -2.42 7.98
N GLU A 136 -12.34 -1.40 8.11
CA GLU A 136 -12.90 -0.94 9.39
C GLU A 136 -13.60 -2.07 10.15
N LYS A 137 -14.21 -3.04 9.45
CA LYS A 137 -14.88 -4.19 10.06
C LYS A 137 -13.91 -5.31 10.44
N LYS A 138 -12.78 -5.41 9.75
CA LYS A 138 -11.79 -6.50 9.91
C LYS A 138 -10.72 -6.16 10.93
N VAL A 139 -10.30 -4.90 10.99
CA VAL A 139 -9.16 -4.47 11.80
C VAL A 139 -9.64 -4.02 13.18
N PRO A 140 -9.24 -4.72 14.26
CA PRO A 140 -9.63 -4.32 15.60
C PRO A 140 -9.04 -2.94 15.93
N ASN A 141 -9.80 -2.13 16.66
CA ASN A 141 -9.40 -0.78 17.07
C ASN A 141 -9.00 0.15 15.90
N TYR A 142 -9.65 0.00 14.74
CA TYR A 142 -9.40 0.80 13.53
C TYR A 142 -9.24 2.32 13.80
N HIS A 143 -10.14 2.92 14.58
CA HIS A 143 -10.10 4.37 14.89
C HIS A 143 -9.00 4.78 15.88
N SER A 144 -8.32 3.82 16.50
CA SER A 144 -7.21 4.06 17.42
C SER A 144 -5.85 3.92 16.76
N ILE A 145 -5.80 3.62 15.45
CA ILE A 145 -4.55 3.44 14.71
C ILE A 145 -3.73 4.74 14.72
N THR A 146 -2.46 4.61 15.06
CA THR A 146 -1.47 5.70 15.06
C THR A 146 -0.47 5.53 13.93
N LEU A 147 0.28 6.60 13.61
CA LEU A 147 1.37 6.47 12.63
C LEU A 147 2.54 5.63 13.17
N SER A 148 2.74 5.56 14.49
CA SER A 148 3.77 4.71 15.08
C SER A 148 3.47 3.22 14.85
N ASP A 149 2.19 2.85 14.86
CA ASP A 149 1.79 1.44 14.71
C ASP A 149 2.14 0.89 13.34
N ILE A 150 1.98 1.68 12.27
CA ILE A 150 2.35 1.24 10.91
C ILE A 150 3.84 0.99 10.75
N TYR A 151 4.71 1.75 11.43
CA TYR A 151 6.15 1.48 11.35
C TYR A 151 6.50 0.17 12.05
N ALA A 152 5.95 -0.05 13.25
CA ALA A 152 6.15 -1.29 13.99
C ALA A 152 5.63 -2.50 13.22
N GLU A 153 4.45 -2.38 12.60
CA GLU A 153 3.87 -3.42 11.75
C GLU A 153 4.73 -3.67 10.51
N ALA A 154 5.10 -2.62 9.76
CA ALA A 154 5.85 -2.77 8.51
C ALA A 154 7.22 -3.44 8.74
N ASP A 155 7.92 -3.08 9.82
CA ASP A 155 9.19 -3.70 10.19
C ASP A 155 9.02 -5.20 10.49
N GLN A 156 7.97 -5.56 11.25
CA GLN A 156 7.66 -6.95 11.58
C GLN A 156 7.28 -7.76 10.33
N SER A 157 6.38 -7.23 9.50
CA SER A 157 5.88 -7.91 8.30
C SER A 157 6.96 -8.11 7.25
N GLN A 158 7.80 -7.08 7.04
CA GLN A 158 8.94 -7.19 6.14
C GLN A 158 9.92 -8.24 6.64
N ALA A 159 10.23 -8.29 7.94
CA ALA A 159 11.13 -9.30 8.49
C ALA A 159 10.63 -10.73 8.26
N ILE A 160 9.33 -10.99 8.51
CA ILE A 160 8.70 -12.30 8.25
C ILE A 160 8.81 -12.65 6.76
N LEU A 161 8.46 -11.73 5.87
CA LEU A 161 8.46 -12.01 4.43
C LEU A 161 9.86 -12.22 3.87
N VAL A 162 10.85 -11.45 4.32
CA VAL A 162 12.26 -11.65 3.93
C VAL A 162 12.74 -13.03 4.35
N GLU A 163 12.42 -13.48 5.56
CA GLU A 163 12.76 -14.84 6.01
C GLU A 163 12.09 -15.91 5.13
N LEU A 164 10.80 -15.76 4.83
CA LEU A 164 10.08 -16.67 3.94
C LEU A 164 10.68 -16.67 2.52
N MET A 165 11.04 -15.52 1.97
CA MET A 165 11.63 -15.43 0.63
C MET A 165 13.05 -16.01 0.60
N ALA A 166 13.82 -15.88 1.68
CA ALA A 166 15.17 -16.44 1.80
C ALA A 166 15.21 -17.98 1.94
N SER A 167 14.08 -18.60 2.32
CA SER A 167 13.99 -20.07 2.39
C SER A 167 14.32 -20.73 1.05
N SER A 168 15.00 -21.88 1.07
CA SER A 168 15.26 -22.68 -0.14
C SER A 168 14.03 -23.41 -0.67
N SER A 169 12.94 -23.47 0.10
CA SER A 169 11.69 -24.10 -0.32
C SER A 169 10.97 -23.25 -1.39
N PRO A 170 10.50 -23.86 -2.50
CA PRO A 170 9.68 -23.17 -3.49
C PRO A 170 8.27 -22.84 -2.99
N VAL A 171 7.87 -23.41 -1.84
CA VAL A 171 6.58 -23.18 -1.19
C VAL A 171 6.82 -22.72 0.24
N VAL A 172 6.13 -21.66 0.64
CA VAL A 172 6.20 -21.07 1.98
C VAL A 172 4.82 -20.71 2.49
N TYR A 173 4.69 -20.60 3.81
CA TYR A 173 3.42 -20.41 4.50
C TYR A 173 3.52 -19.17 5.37
N ALA A 174 2.67 -18.18 5.09
CA ALA A 174 2.43 -17.02 5.93
C ALA A 174 1.59 -17.43 7.13
N ASN A 175 1.98 -16.99 8.32
CA ASN A 175 1.16 -17.15 9.52
C ASN A 175 0.00 -16.13 9.54
N GLN A 176 -0.94 -16.31 10.46
CA GLN A 176 -2.08 -15.41 10.63
C GLN A 176 -1.64 -13.97 10.95
N THR A 177 -0.56 -13.78 11.71
CA THR A 177 -0.02 -12.46 12.04
C THR A 177 0.34 -11.66 10.78
N LEU A 178 1.02 -12.27 9.81
CA LEU A 178 1.34 -11.59 8.55
C LEU A 178 0.08 -11.21 7.78
N LEU A 179 -0.94 -12.08 7.76
CA LEU A 179 -2.22 -11.78 7.13
C LEU A 179 -2.94 -10.59 7.79
N ASP A 180 -3.03 -10.59 9.13
CA ASP A 180 -3.63 -9.52 9.92
C ASP A 180 -2.89 -8.19 9.70
N ASN A 181 -1.56 -8.25 9.65
CA ASN A 181 -0.71 -7.11 9.40
C ASN A 181 -0.96 -6.49 8.00
N MET A 182 -1.21 -7.29 6.95
CA MET A 182 -1.55 -6.75 5.63
C MET A 182 -2.86 -5.94 5.64
N TYR A 183 -3.85 -6.36 6.44
CA TYR A 183 -5.09 -5.60 6.63
C TYR A 183 -4.83 -4.35 7.48
N PHE A 184 -4.04 -4.46 8.55
CA PHE A 184 -3.66 -3.33 9.40
C PHE A 184 -2.91 -2.23 8.61
N HIS A 185 -1.98 -2.63 7.75
CA HIS A 185 -1.23 -1.72 6.90
C HIS A 185 -2.19 -0.89 6.02
N ALA A 186 -3.16 -1.56 5.38
CA ALA A 186 -4.17 -0.91 4.54
C ALA A 186 -5.10 -0.01 5.37
N ALA A 187 -5.53 -0.46 6.55
CA ALA A 187 -6.38 0.30 7.44
C ALA A 187 -5.72 1.60 7.91
N THR A 188 -4.42 1.57 8.20
CA THR A 188 -3.65 2.78 8.53
C THR A 188 -3.72 3.79 7.39
N LYS A 189 -3.55 3.34 6.14
CA LYS A 189 -3.67 4.21 4.97
C LYS A 189 -5.07 4.79 4.86
N CYS A 190 -6.10 3.98 5.11
CA CYS A 190 -7.49 4.44 5.15
C CYS A 190 -7.74 5.52 6.20
N ALA A 191 -7.18 5.38 7.42
CA ALA A 191 -7.25 6.39 8.47
C ALA A 191 -6.60 7.71 8.04
N LEU A 192 -5.45 7.67 7.34
CA LEU A 192 -4.80 8.89 6.81
C LEU A 192 -5.70 9.67 5.85
N GLY A 193 -6.56 8.97 5.09
CA GLY A 193 -7.44 9.59 4.10
C GLY A 193 -8.90 9.74 4.56
N GLY A 194 -9.19 9.63 5.86
CA GLY A 194 -10.54 9.74 6.40
C GLY A 194 -11.53 8.76 5.78
N GLY A 195 -11.14 7.48 5.68
CA GLY A 195 -11.97 6.43 5.08
C GLY A 195 -11.88 6.33 3.55
N ARG A 196 -11.02 7.13 2.90
CA ARG A 196 -10.72 7.03 1.45
C ARG A 196 -9.23 6.95 1.16
N GLY A 197 -8.44 6.52 2.14
CA GLY A 197 -6.98 6.63 2.06
C GLY A 197 -6.25 5.55 1.28
N ALA A 198 -6.90 4.41 0.96
CA ALA A 198 -6.27 3.32 0.21
C ALA A 198 -5.99 3.61 -1.26
N LEU A 199 -6.49 4.72 -1.82
CA LEU A 199 -6.47 4.99 -3.26
C LEU A 199 -5.07 4.97 -3.89
N CYS A 200 -4.05 5.47 -3.20
CA CYS A 200 -2.69 5.49 -3.73
C CYS A 200 -2.13 4.09 -3.89
N ASP A 201 -2.37 3.24 -2.89
CA ASP A 201 -1.89 1.88 -2.90
C ASP A 201 -2.68 1.01 -3.88
N ILE A 202 -4.01 1.19 -3.97
CA ILE A 202 -4.83 0.54 -4.98
C ILE A 202 -4.32 0.85 -6.39
N ALA A 203 -4.02 2.14 -6.67
CA ALA A 203 -3.46 2.54 -7.96
C ALA A 203 -2.07 1.93 -8.19
N ASN A 204 -1.18 1.93 -7.18
CA ASN A 204 0.13 1.32 -7.28
C ASN A 204 0.06 -0.20 -7.50
N CYS A 205 -0.81 -0.91 -6.80
CA CYS A 205 -1.02 -2.34 -6.99
C CYS A 205 -1.52 -2.66 -8.40
N ALA A 206 -2.46 -1.87 -8.90
CA ALA A 206 -2.97 -2.01 -10.25
C ALA A 206 -1.90 -1.74 -11.32
N GLU A 207 -1.02 -0.77 -11.12
CA GLU A 207 0.11 -0.57 -12.03
C GLU A 207 1.11 -1.73 -11.92
N ARG A 208 1.51 -2.08 -10.70
CA ARG A 208 2.59 -3.04 -10.40
C ARG A 208 2.37 -4.39 -11.07
N GLY A 209 1.15 -4.93 -11.03
CA GLY A 209 0.89 -6.27 -11.54
C GLY A 209 -0.57 -6.65 -11.73
N CYS A 210 -0.77 -7.92 -12.05
CA CYS A 210 -2.06 -8.54 -12.30
C CYS A 210 -2.00 -10.02 -11.92
N LEU A 211 -3.12 -10.57 -11.45
CA LEU A 211 -3.22 -12.00 -11.12
C LEU A 211 -3.76 -12.80 -12.30
N VAL A 212 -3.04 -13.86 -12.69
CA VAL A 212 -3.48 -14.80 -13.72
C VAL A 212 -3.32 -16.22 -13.19
N GLY A 213 -4.44 -16.90 -12.92
CA GLY A 213 -4.42 -18.28 -12.41
C GLY A 213 -3.74 -18.44 -11.05
N GLY A 214 -3.82 -17.42 -10.17
CA GLY A 214 -3.14 -17.39 -8.86
C GLY A 214 -1.65 -17.04 -8.93
N LYS A 215 -1.13 -16.72 -10.12
CA LYS A 215 0.24 -16.26 -10.31
C LYS A 215 0.27 -14.75 -10.53
N LEU A 216 1.11 -14.07 -9.75
CA LEU A 216 1.37 -12.65 -9.94
C LEU A 216 2.24 -12.46 -11.18
N ARG A 217 1.72 -11.64 -12.09
CA ARG A 217 2.42 -11.13 -13.27
C ARG A 217 2.75 -9.68 -13.02
N TYR A 218 3.87 -9.21 -13.58
CA TYR A 218 4.38 -7.86 -13.33
C TYR A 218 4.37 -7.03 -14.61
N THR A 219 3.91 -5.78 -14.49
CA THR A 219 3.92 -4.81 -15.60
C THR A 219 5.34 -4.45 -16.00
N ALA A 220 6.23 -4.28 -15.02
CA ALA A 220 7.67 -4.03 -15.26
C ALA A 220 8.35 -5.12 -16.09
N ARG A 221 7.76 -6.32 -16.18
CA ARG A 221 8.24 -7.45 -17.00
C ARG A 221 7.46 -7.62 -18.31
N GLY A 222 6.51 -6.73 -18.61
CA GLY A 222 5.60 -6.84 -19.77
C GLY A 222 4.63 -8.02 -19.70
N GLU A 223 4.40 -8.58 -18.51
CA GLU A 223 3.59 -9.80 -18.34
C GLU A 223 2.11 -9.51 -18.12
N CYS A 224 1.78 -8.25 -17.85
CA CYS A 224 0.42 -7.76 -17.71
C CYS A 224 0.03 -6.89 -18.90
N PRO A 225 -1.27 -6.85 -19.28
CA PRO A 225 -1.75 -5.93 -20.29
C PRO A 225 -1.38 -4.48 -19.94
N LEU A 226 -1.03 -3.68 -20.94
CA LEU A 226 -0.78 -2.26 -20.70
C LEU A 226 -2.06 -1.57 -20.23
N ILE A 227 -1.91 -0.57 -19.36
CA ILE A 227 -2.99 0.32 -18.98
C ILE A 227 -3.17 1.36 -20.11
N VAL A 228 -3.84 0.95 -21.19
CA VAL A 228 -4.25 1.80 -22.33
C VAL A 228 -5.51 2.60 -22.08
#